data_AF-A0A916SJ36-F1
#
_entry.id   AF-A0A916SJ36-F1
#
_cell.length_a   1.000
_cell.length_b   1.000
_cell.length_c   1.000
_cell.angle_alpha   90.00
_cell.angle_beta   90.00
_cell.angle_gamma   90.00
#
_symmetry.space_group_name_H-M   'P 1'
#
loop_
_entity.id
_entity.type
_entity.pdbx_description
1 polymer ?
#
loop_
_entity_poly.entity_id
_entity_poly.type
_entity_poly.pdbx_seq_one_letter_code
_entity_poly.pdbx_strand_id
1 'polypeptide(L)'
;MSEVAKHTPGPWEIGTETRGYEVCTIHQVTRQPTEDGLGQSWVYIHAPRVIDGDWHWPDGEEQIANARVIAAAPDLLEALKASELGVEELCTGQHPDNECWNTLRTIRAAIAEAEGRQP
;
A
#
# COMPACT_ATOMS: atom_id res chain seq x y z
N MET A 1 -5.20 -24.39 13.97
CA MET A 1 -6.01 -23.20 13.67
C MET A 1 -5.07 -22.24 12.95
N SER A 2 -5.38 -21.84 11.71
CA SER A 2 -4.54 -20.87 10.98
C SER A 2 -4.59 -19.55 11.74
N GLU A 3 -3.46 -19.15 12.32
CA GLU A 3 -3.30 -17.81 12.85
C GLU A 3 -3.43 -16.84 11.68
N VAL A 4 -4.38 -15.92 11.76
CA VAL A 4 -4.56 -14.89 10.73
C VAL A 4 -3.36 -13.96 10.86
N ALA A 5 -2.60 -13.78 9.78
CA ALA A 5 -1.45 -12.88 9.78
C ALA A 5 -1.90 -11.49 10.23
N LYS A 6 -1.31 -10.99 11.32
CA LYS A 6 -1.53 -9.62 11.82
C LYS A 6 -0.75 -8.68 10.92
N HIS A 7 -1.46 -7.88 10.15
CA HIS A 7 -0.87 -6.80 9.35
C HIS A 7 -1.27 -5.47 9.96
N THR A 8 -0.40 -4.47 9.83
CA THR A 8 -0.77 -3.10 10.19
C THR A 8 -1.86 -2.60 9.24
N PRO A 9 -3.05 -2.22 9.73
CA PRO A 9 -4.08 -1.61 8.90
C PRO A 9 -3.55 -0.36 8.17
N GLY A 10 -3.89 -0.23 6.89
CA GLY A 10 -3.65 0.99 6.13
C GLY A 10 -4.64 2.11 6.49
N PRO A 11 -4.48 3.31 5.92
CA PRO A 11 -3.40 3.71 5.01
C PRO A 11 -2.06 3.92 5.75
N TRP A 12 -0.95 3.61 5.10
CA TRP A 12 0.39 3.87 5.62
C TRP A 12 0.94 5.19 5.07
N GLU A 13 1.75 5.89 5.86
CA GLU A 13 2.35 7.16 5.46
C GLU A 13 3.79 6.97 5.00
N ILE A 14 4.21 7.70 3.96
CA ILE A 14 5.61 7.73 3.51
C ILE A 14 6.24 9.03 3.98
N GLY A 15 7.38 8.95 4.66
CA GLY A 15 8.08 10.11 5.20
C GLY A 15 9.60 9.98 5.17
N THR A 16 10.29 11.10 5.35
CA THR A 16 11.75 11.14 5.52
C THR A 16 12.18 11.27 6.97
N GLU A 17 11.27 11.62 7.86
CA GLU A 17 11.54 11.76 9.29
C GLU A 17 11.55 10.41 9.99
N THR A 18 12.57 10.17 10.81
CA THR A 18 12.57 9.02 11.71
C THR A 18 11.50 9.25 12.77
N ARG A 19 10.48 8.42 12.73
CA ARG A 19 9.52 8.25 13.83
C ARG A 19 9.89 6.96 14.55
N GLY A 20 9.39 6.76 15.77
CA GLY A 20 9.12 5.38 16.18
C GLY A 20 7.96 4.83 15.32
N TYR A 21 7.33 3.69 15.50
CA TYR A 21 6.17 3.26 14.65
C TYR A 21 6.45 3.18 13.13
N GLU A 22 7.72 3.13 12.71
CA GLU A 22 8.10 2.75 11.37
C GLU A 22 7.80 1.26 11.12
N VAL A 23 7.13 0.98 10.01
CA VAL A 23 6.81 -0.37 9.51
C VAL A 23 7.99 -0.93 8.73
N CYS A 24 8.60 -0.10 7.88
CA CYS A 24 9.83 -0.46 7.17
C CYS A 24 10.59 0.78 6.70
N THR A 25 11.84 0.55 6.27
CA THR A 25 12.68 1.55 5.59
C THR A 25 12.98 1.08 4.18
N ILE A 26 12.71 1.90 3.18
CA ILE A 26 13.07 1.64 1.78
C ILE A 26 14.34 2.45 1.47
N HIS A 27 15.42 1.74 1.16
CA HIS A 27 16.69 2.32 0.77
C HIS A 27 16.80 2.52 -0.74
N GLN A 28 17.81 3.28 -1.17
CA GLN A 28 18.15 3.51 -2.59
C GLN A 28 17.06 4.23 -3.39
N VAL A 29 16.21 5.01 -2.72
CA VAL A 29 15.29 5.92 -3.39
C VAL A 29 16.02 7.18 -3.88
N THR A 30 15.44 7.89 -4.84
CA THR A 30 15.90 9.23 -5.24
C THR A 30 16.04 10.11 -4.01
N ARG A 31 17.14 10.89 -3.94
CA ARG A 31 17.45 11.73 -2.78
C ARG A 31 16.26 12.65 -2.46
N GLN A 32 15.67 12.45 -1.29
CA GLN A 32 14.57 13.24 -0.76
C GLN A 32 15.12 14.44 0.04
N PRO A 33 14.44 15.59 0.04
CA PRO A 33 14.81 16.70 0.91
C PRO A 33 14.55 16.36 2.39
N THR A 34 15.34 16.93 3.29
CA THR A 34 15.21 16.81 4.75
C THR A 34 15.31 18.19 5.40
N GLU A 35 14.83 18.32 6.64
CA GLU A 35 14.79 19.60 7.37
C GLU A 35 16.19 20.23 7.55
N ASP A 36 17.22 19.40 7.72
CA ASP A 36 18.62 19.83 7.83
C ASP A 36 19.27 20.23 6.48
N GLY A 37 18.54 20.11 5.36
CA GLY A 37 19.00 20.43 4.02
C GLY A 37 20.02 19.45 3.43
N LEU A 38 20.40 18.39 4.16
CA LEU A 38 21.35 17.40 3.65
C LEU A 38 20.70 16.48 2.62
N GLY A 39 19.42 16.16 2.79
CA GLY A 39 18.69 15.16 2.02
C GLY A 39 19.15 13.73 2.30
N GLN A 40 18.30 12.76 2.02
CA GLN A 40 18.55 11.34 2.28
C GLN A 40 18.08 10.43 1.14
N SER A 41 18.66 9.24 1.01
CA SER A 41 18.34 8.26 -0.04
C SER A 41 17.55 7.07 0.51
N TRP A 42 16.75 7.29 1.54
CA TRP A 42 15.79 6.33 2.08
C TRP A 42 14.51 7.04 2.50
N VAL A 43 13.41 6.30 2.52
CA VAL A 43 12.12 6.74 3.09
C VAL A 43 11.65 5.71 4.10
N TYR A 44 10.87 6.18 5.05
CA TYR A 44 10.20 5.35 6.04
C TYR A 44 8.73 5.17 5.62
N ILE A 45 8.22 3.96 5.81
CA ILE A 45 6.79 3.68 5.79
C ILE A 45 6.34 3.62 7.24
N HIS A 46 5.33 4.40 7.60
CA HIS A 46 4.81 4.50 8.95
C HIS A 46 3.40 3.94 9.05
N ALA A 47 3.14 3.25 10.15
CA ALA A 47 1.80 2.89 10.57
C ALA A 47 1.00 4.16 10.94
N PRO A 48 -0.34 4.11 10.90
CA PRO A 48 -1.15 5.11 11.60
C PRO A 48 -0.73 5.20 13.07
N ARG A 49 -0.55 6.42 13.56
CA ARG A 49 -0.09 6.71 14.93
C ARG A 49 -1.05 6.17 16.00
N VAL A 50 -2.33 6.08 15.65
CA VAL A 50 -3.42 5.65 16.52
C VAL A 50 -4.32 4.68 15.76
N ILE A 51 -4.54 3.49 16.31
CA ILE A 51 -5.48 2.49 15.81
C ILE A 51 -6.52 2.25 16.89
N ASP A 52 -7.79 2.41 16.55
CA ASP A 52 -8.92 2.25 17.48
C ASP A 52 -8.83 3.12 18.77
N GLY A 53 -8.16 4.27 18.67
CA GLY A 53 -7.99 5.21 19.79
C GLY A 53 -6.73 4.99 20.63
N ASP A 54 -5.99 3.91 20.38
CA ASP A 54 -4.76 3.59 21.09
C ASP A 54 -3.52 3.74 20.21
N TRP A 55 -2.42 4.09 20.85
CA TRP A 55 -1.11 4.10 20.21
C TRP A 55 -0.69 2.70 19.83
N HIS A 56 -0.45 2.50 18.54
CA HIS A 56 -0.04 1.20 18.02
C HIS A 56 1.42 1.20 17.65
N TRP A 57 2.15 0.19 18.14
CA TRP A 57 3.50 -0.10 17.70
C TRP A 57 3.53 -1.52 17.15
N PRO A 58 3.87 -1.72 15.85
CA PRO A 58 3.88 -3.06 15.29
C PRO A 58 4.96 -3.90 15.96
N ASP A 59 4.55 -5.05 16.49
CA ASP A 59 5.50 -6.02 17.05
C ASP A 59 6.34 -6.69 15.94
N GLY A 60 7.31 -7.52 16.33
CA GLY A 60 8.20 -8.16 15.36
C GLY A 60 7.49 -9.09 14.38
N GLU A 61 6.40 -9.74 14.79
CA GLU A 61 5.63 -10.62 13.91
C GLU A 61 4.83 -9.81 12.89
N GLU A 62 4.22 -8.73 13.33
CA GLU A 62 3.50 -7.78 12.48
C GLU A 62 4.45 -7.11 11.47
N GLN A 63 5.65 -6.72 11.89
CA GLN A 63 6.68 -6.17 10.98
C GLN A 63 7.08 -7.19 9.91
N ILE A 64 7.31 -8.45 10.27
CA ILE A 64 7.62 -9.52 9.31
C ILE A 64 6.45 -9.75 8.36
N ALA A 65 5.22 -9.75 8.88
CA ALA A 65 4.02 -9.91 8.07
C ALA A 65 3.86 -8.76 7.06
N ASN A 66 4.07 -7.52 7.48
CA ASN A 66 4.06 -6.34 6.60
C ASN A 66 5.18 -6.41 5.56
N ALA A 67 6.39 -6.81 5.96
CA ALA A 67 7.52 -6.97 5.04
C ALA A 67 7.22 -8.00 3.93
N ARG A 68 6.53 -9.10 4.27
CA ARG A 68 6.07 -10.09 3.27
C ARG A 68 5.08 -9.49 2.28
N VAL A 69 4.12 -8.68 2.74
CA VAL A 69 3.16 -7.99 1.86
C VAL A 69 3.87 -7.02 0.93
N ILE A 70 4.80 -6.22 1.45
CA ILE A 70 5.58 -5.26 0.66
C ILE A 70 6.45 -5.99 -0.37
N ALA A 71 7.10 -7.10 0.01
CA ALA A 71 7.89 -7.90 -0.91
C ALA A 71 7.05 -8.53 -2.04
N ALA A 72 5.79 -8.86 -1.76
CA ALA A 72 4.84 -9.38 -2.74
C ALA A 72 4.16 -8.28 -3.58
N ALA A 73 4.35 -7.00 -3.27
CA ALA A 73 3.64 -5.89 -3.90
C ALA A 73 3.77 -5.86 -5.44
N PRO A 74 4.94 -6.14 -6.06
CA PRO A 74 5.04 -6.21 -7.52
C PRO A 74 4.16 -7.31 -8.13
N ASP A 75 4.18 -8.52 -7.55
CA ASP A 75 3.38 -9.66 -8.03
C ASP A 75 1.88 -9.41 -7.83
N LEU A 76 1.51 -8.78 -6.71
CA LEU A 76 0.12 -8.38 -6.42
C LEU A 76 -0.38 -7.32 -7.41
N LEU A 77 0.46 -6.35 -7.78
CA LEU A 77 0.10 -5.32 -8.78
C LEU A 77 -0.11 -5.94 -10.17
N GLU A 78 0.78 -6.85 -10.59
CA GLU A 78 0.63 -7.54 -11.88
C GLU A 78 -0.60 -8.46 -11.90
N ALA A 79 -0.88 -9.16 -10.79
CA ALA A 79 -2.11 -9.94 -10.66
C ALA A 79 -3.37 -9.06 -10.72
N LEU A 80 -3.32 -7.86 -10.13
CA LEU A 80 -4.43 -6.90 -10.18
C LEU A 80 -4.65 -6.33 -11.59
N LYS A 81 -3.58 -6.02 -12.33
CA LYS A 81 -3.64 -5.62 -13.75
C LYS A 81 -4.23 -6.72 -14.63
N ALA A 82 -3.83 -7.98 -14.42
CA ALA A 82 -4.44 -9.10 -15.13
C ALA A 82 -5.93 -9.26 -14.79
N SER A 83 -6.30 -9.02 -13.53
CA SER A 83 -7.70 -9.04 -13.08
C SER A 83 -8.52 -7.90 -13.68
N GLU A 84 -7.94 -6.70 -13.86
CA GLU A 84 -8.59 -5.57 -14.54
C GLU A 84 -9.09 -5.97 -15.93
N LEU A 85 -8.23 -6.60 -16.73
CA LEU A 85 -8.57 -7.05 -18.08
C LEU A 85 -9.72 -8.07 -18.09
N GLY A 86 -9.65 -9.05 -17.17
CA GLY A 86 -10.71 -10.05 -17.05
C GLY A 86 -12.05 -9.46 -16.61
N VAL A 87 -12.04 -8.50 -15.69
CA VAL A 87 -13.25 -7.81 -15.24
C VAL A 87 -13.83 -6.93 -16.35
N GLU A 88 -12.99 -6.20 -17.09
CA GLU A 88 -13.43 -5.37 -18.22
C GLU A 88 -14.13 -6.21 -19.30
N GLU A 89 -13.58 -7.37 -19.66
CA GLU A 89 -14.20 -8.29 -20.62
C GLU A 89 -15.58 -8.73 -20.13
N LEU A 90 -15.70 -9.10 -18.85
CA LEU A 90 -16.97 -9.49 -18.24
C LEU A 90 -18.00 -8.35 -18.23
N CYS A 91 -17.59 -7.09 -18.10
CA CYS A 91 -18.51 -5.95 -18.07
C CYS A 91 -19.07 -5.58 -19.46
N THR A 92 -18.55 -6.15 -20.54
CA THR A 92 -18.97 -5.85 -21.91
C THR A 92 -20.46 -6.16 -22.11
N GLY A 93 -21.22 -5.20 -22.63
CA GLY A 93 -22.66 -5.34 -22.88
C GLY A 93 -23.54 -5.20 -21.63
N GLN A 94 -22.95 -4.99 -20.45
CA GLN A 94 -23.69 -4.71 -19.23
C GLN A 94 -23.98 -3.21 -19.06
N HIS A 95 -24.99 -2.88 -18.24
CA HIS A 95 -25.35 -1.49 -17.95
C HIS A 95 -24.19 -0.77 -17.21
N PRO A 96 -23.77 0.44 -17.63
CA PRO A 96 -22.62 1.16 -17.04
C PRO A 96 -22.68 1.42 -15.53
N ASP A 97 -23.88 1.53 -14.95
CA ASP A 97 -24.06 1.81 -13.52
C ASP A 97 -24.10 0.56 -12.62
N ASN A 98 -23.75 -0.61 -13.15
CA ASN A 98 -23.83 -1.83 -12.37
C ASN A 98 -22.55 -2.13 -11.56
N GLU A 99 -22.65 -3.14 -10.69
CA GLU A 99 -21.55 -3.55 -9.81
C GLU A 99 -20.28 -4.00 -10.56
N CYS A 100 -20.41 -4.47 -11.81
CA CYS A 100 -19.25 -4.84 -12.63
C CYS A 100 -18.38 -3.60 -12.92
N TRP A 101 -19.01 -2.54 -13.44
CA TRP A 101 -18.31 -1.29 -13.74
C TRP A 101 -17.86 -0.55 -12.46
N ASN A 102 -18.60 -0.66 -11.35
CA ASN A 102 -18.14 -0.16 -10.05
C ASN A 102 -16.84 -0.86 -9.60
N THR A 103 -16.81 -2.19 -9.70
CA THR A 103 -15.62 -2.99 -9.38
C THR A 103 -14.43 -2.62 -10.26
N LEU A 104 -14.65 -2.47 -11.57
CA LEU A 104 -13.59 -2.09 -12.50
C LEU A 104 -13.01 -0.70 -12.18
N ARG A 105 -13.86 0.26 -11.80
CA ARG A 105 -13.40 1.59 -11.35
C ARG A 105 -12.55 1.52 -10.08
N THR A 106 -12.94 0.69 -9.12
CA THR A 106 -12.16 0.46 -7.88
C THR A 106 -10.80 -0.15 -8.19
N ILE A 107 -10.73 -1.16 -9.08
CA ILE A 107 -9.47 -1.77 -9.51
C ILE A 107 -8.56 -0.74 -10.17
N ARG A 108 -9.10 0.06 -11.11
CA ARG A 108 -8.35 1.12 -11.81
C ARG A 108 -7.81 2.17 -10.87
N ALA A 109 -8.60 2.59 -9.87
CA ALA A 109 -8.17 3.55 -8.86
C ALA A 109 -7.01 2.98 -8.02
N ALA A 110 -7.11 1.72 -7.58
CA ALA A 110 -6.04 1.08 -6.82
C ALA A 110 -4.73 0.90 -7.62
N ILE A 111 -4.83 0.54 -8.92
CA ILE A 111 -3.66 0.47 -9.81
C ILE A 111 -3.05 1.86 -9.99
N ALA A 112 -3.87 2.87 -10.25
CA ALA A 112 -3.39 4.25 -10.40
C ALA A 112 -2.64 4.71 -9.14
N GLU A 113 -3.21 4.50 -7.97
CA GLU A 113 -2.59 4.84 -6.68
C GLU A 113 -1.25 4.10 -6.47
N ALA A 114 -1.21 2.78 -6.73
CA ALA A 114 0.01 1.97 -6.60
C ALA A 114 1.13 2.41 -7.57
N GLU A 115 0.77 2.95 -8.74
CA GLU A 115 1.71 3.49 -9.72
C GLU A 115 2.04 4.98 -9.50
N GLY A 116 1.47 5.60 -8.46
CA GLY A 116 1.64 7.03 -8.18
C GLY A 116 0.95 7.95 -9.19
N ARG A 117 -0.04 7.44 -9.93
CA ARG A 117 -0.93 8.22 -10.81
C ARG A 117 -2.11 8.73 -9.99
N GLN A 118 -2.49 10.00 -10.16
CA GLN A 118 -3.74 10.47 -9.58
C GLN A 118 -4.93 9.78 -10.27
N PRO A 119 -5.99 9.40 -9.53
CA PRO A 119 -7.21 8.83 -10.10
C PRO A 119 -7.99 9.85 -10.96
#